data_AF-A0A0R3S6B1-F1
#
_entry.id   AF-A0A0R3S6B1-F1
#
_cell.length_a   1.000
_cell.length_b   1.000
_cell.length_c   1.000
_cell.angle_alpha   90.00
_cell.angle_beta   90.00
_cell.angle_gamma   90.00
#
_symmetry.space_group_name_H-M   'P 1'
#
loop_
_entity.id
_entity.type
_entity.pdbx_description
1 polymer ?
#
loop_
_entity_poly.entity_id
_entity_poly.type
_entity_poly.pdbx_seq_one_letter_code
_entity_poly.pdbx_strand_id
1 'polypeptide(L)'
;MSRVPCGRICHQERMEVTLHSYARGSFGLVVHDQISKSNLPQPKRQPLFISYMEKNSPAERSGVLQVGDRIIAINNWSSINGTAEEGNQILRQATSPLKLFVEFDVIESALPFDGVFDVKLAKRGNNLGIVVRSEAENTKGEPVIISDVQVGSVAYRCGSLHSGDRILAVDNILLESCTVEEAMRLLQRSGDIVKLRVRKGATSEQENHDAVQSLIYSIELNRNGGPLGITIASSSERYEPVLISHLAPGGLAEKTGAVRVGDRILAVNNESVEGMKAADVMHLLQQCTDLVTIKIMRIFDPSTAHST
;
A
#
# COMPACT_ATOMS: atom_id res chain seq x y z
N MET A 1 -18.12 18.46 11.41
CA MET A 1 -18.14 18.37 9.94
C MET A 1 -16.77 17.91 9.47
N SER A 2 -16.63 16.67 9.02
CA SER A 2 -15.48 16.25 8.23
C SER A 2 -16.03 15.48 7.05
N ARG A 3 -16.06 16.16 5.90
CA ARG A 3 -16.43 15.58 4.60
C ARG A 3 -15.26 14.71 4.17
N VAL A 4 -15.37 13.40 4.36
CA VAL A 4 -14.56 12.47 3.57
C VAL A 4 -15.12 12.54 2.15
N PRO A 5 -14.34 12.97 1.14
CA PRO A 5 -14.82 13.00 -0.23
C PRO A 5 -15.07 11.56 -0.69
N CYS A 6 -16.23 11.38 -1.28
CA CYS A 6 -16.72 10.18 -1.94
C CYS A 6 -15.68 9.64 -2.94
N GLY A 7 -15.50 8.32 -2.98
CA GLY A 7 -14.90 7.62 -4.12
C GLY A 7 -13.43 7.21 -4.03
N ARG A 8 -12.83 7.11 -2.83
CA ARG A 8 -11.57 6.36 -2.69
C ARG A 8 -11.89 4.92 -2.36
N ILE A 9 -11.58 4.01 -3.29
CA ILE A 9 -11.48 2.59 -2.97
C ILE A 9 -10.33 2.50 -1.97
N CYS A 10 -10.60 2.06 -0.75
CA CYS A 10 -9.58 1.87 0.26
C CYS A 10 -9.71 0.45 0.79
N HIS A 11 -8.62 -0.29 0.79
CA HIS A 11 -8.56 -1.61 1.38
C HIS A 11 -7.95 -1.53 2.77
N GLN A 12 -8.28 -2.53 3.60
CA GLN A 12 -7.80 -2.62 4.97
C GLN A 12 -6.57 -3.52 5.01
N GLU A 13 -5.49 -3.03 5.61
CA GLU A 13 -4.28 -3.81 5.86
C GLU A 13 -3.99 -3.89 7.35
N ARG A 14 -3.19 -4.88 7.73
CA ARG A 14 -2.83 -5.15 9.13
C ARG A 14 -1.32 -5.12 9.29
N MET A 15 -0.88 -4.57 10.41
CA MET A 15 0.53 -4.55 10.78
C MET A 15 0.71 -4.85 12.27
N GLU A 16 1.87 -5.40 12.62
CA GLU A 16 2.34 -5.44 14.00
C GLU A 16 3.29 -4.26 14.25
N VAL A 17 3.00 -3.46 15.27
CA VAL A 17 3.85 -2.33 15.70
C VAL A 17 4.42 -2.64 17.07
N THR A 18 5.74 -2.57 17.19
CA THR A 18 6.43 -2.70 18.48
C THR A 18 6.93 -1.35 18.97
N LEU A 19 6.37 -0.87 20.07
CA LEU A 19 6.74 0.40 20.70
C LEU A 19 7.68 0.16 21.88
N HIS A 20 8.71 1.00 21.98
CA HIS A 20 9.68 0.99 23.07
C HIS A 20 9.55 2.27 23.88
N SER A 21 9.41 2.13 25.20
CA SER A 21 9.26 3.24 26.13
C SER A 21 10.18 3.04 27.34
N TYR A 22 10.77 4.14 27.81
CA TYR A 22 11.64 4.14 28.99
C TYR A 22 10.85 4.09 30.31
N ALA A 23 9.59 4.53 30.30
CA ALA A 23 8.69 4.46 31.45
C ALA A 23 7.46 3.58 31.15
N ARG A 24 6.96 2.90 32.18
CA ARG A 24 5.77 2.04 32.09
C ARG A 24 4.56 2.86 31.68
N GLY A 25 3.78 2.35 30.73
CA GLY A 25 2.55 3.00 30.28
C GLY A 25 2.69 4.30 29.49
N SER A 26 3.90 4.85 29.31
CA SER A 26 4.11 6.12 28.62
C SER A 26 4.31 5.93 27.11
N PHE A 27 3.37 5.23 26.47
CA PHE A 27 3.36 5.04 25.01
C PHE A 27 2.62 6.16 24.27
N GLY A 28 1.82 6.97 24.98
CA GLY A 28 1.12 8.15 24.46
C GLY A 28 -0.08 7.83 23.56
N LEU A 29 -0.75 6.70 23.80
CA LEU A 29 -1.93 6.24 23.04
C LEU A 29 -3.17 6.26 23.92
N VAL A 30 -4.29 6.70 23.34
CA VAL A 30 -5.62 6.58 23.96
C VAL A 30 -6.58 5.94 22.97
N VAL A 31 -7.20 4.85 23.38
CA VAL A 31 -8.12 4.06 22.56
C VAL A 31 -9.56 4.22 23.01
N HIS A 32 -10.49 4.25 22.08
CA HIS A 32 -11.93 4.35 22.35
C HIS A 32 -12.71 3.27 21.60
N ASP A 33 -13.91 2.97 22.11
CA ASP A 33 -14.84 2.03 21.48
C ASP A 33 -15.45 2.66 20.23
N GLN A 34 -15.49 1.90 19.14
CA GLN A 34 -16.17 2.32 17.93
C GLN A 34 -17.68 2.13 18.11
N ILE A 35 -18.39 3.19 18.50
CA ILE A 35 -19.85 3.17 18.65
C ILE A 35 -20.47 3.15 17.25
N SER A 36 -20.65 1.96 16.67
CA SER A 36 -21.46 1.81 15.48
C SER A 36 -22.93 1.96 15.82
N LYS A 37 -23.56 3.04 15.34
CA LYS A 37 -25.02 3.17 15.25
C LYS A 37 -25.56 2.23 14.17
N SER A 38 -25.42 0.92 14.33
CA SER A 38 -26.01 -0.07 13.41
C SER A 38 -27.24 -0.69 14.04
N ASN A 39 -28.41 -0.49 13.43
CA ASN A 39 -29.69 -1.14 13.77
C ASN A 39 -29.70 -2.65 13.41
N LEU A 40 -28.64 -3.40 13.74
CA LEU A 40 -28.52 -4.83 13.45
C LEU A 40 -28.74 -5.69 14.71
N PRO A 41 -29.41 -6.85 14.64
CA PRO A 41 -29.82 -7.65 15.79
C PRO A 41 -28.68 -8.38 16.54
N GLN A 42 -27.42 -8.22 16.11
CA GLN A 42 -26.26 -8.73 16.81
C GLN A 42 -25.18 -7.64 16.84
N PRO A 43 -24.72 -7.19 18.03
CA PRO A 43 -23.62 -6.24 18.12
C PRO A 43 -22.33 -6.95 17.70
N LYS A 44 -21.91 -6.77 16.45
CA LYS A 44 -20.56 -7.13 16.02
C LYS A 44 -19.61 -6.18 16.74
N ARG A 45 -18.93 -6.65 17.79
CA ARG A 45 -17.94 -5.83 18.52
C ARG A 45 -16.85 -5.41 17.54
N GLN A 46 -16.71 -4.11 17.37
CA GLN A 46 -15.70 -3.52 16.51
C GLN A 46 -14.39 -3.39 17.30
N PRO A 47 -13.23 -3.51 16.64
CA PRO A 47 -11.95 -3.25 17.27
C PRO A 47 -11.90 -1.82 17.83
N LEU A 48 -11.12 -1.64 18.90
CA LEU A 48 -10.88 -0.32 19.47
C LEU A 48 -10.16 0.55 18.45
N PHE A 49 -10.37 1.85 18.46
CA PHE A 49 -9.65 2.76 17.57
C PHE A 49 -8.80 3.76 18.35
N ILE A 50 -7.68 4.19 17.75
CA ILE A 50 -6.82 5.23 18.30
C ILE A 50 -7.56 6.57 18.19
N SER A 51 -8.00 7.10 19.32
CA SER A 51 -8.75 8.36 19.38
C SER A 51 -7.83 9.58 19.54
N TYR A 52 -6.70 9.38 20.21
CA TYR A 52 -5.75 10.43 20.51
C TYR A 52 -4.34 9.85 20.61
N MET A 53 -3.38 10.66 20.17
CA MET A 53 -1.96 10.36 20.22
C MET A 53 -1.22 11.58 20.78
N GLU A 54 -0.39 11.35 21.78
CA GLU A 54 0.39 12.40 22.43
C GLU A 54 1.62 12.78 21.58
N LYS A 55 1.90 14.09 21.49
CA LYS A 55 3.07 14.60 20.77
C LYS A 55 4.39 14.12 21.38
N ASN A 56 5.37 13.77 20.56
CA ASN A 56 6.68 13.22 20.93
C ASN A 56 6.65 11.89 21.70
N SER A 57 5.48 11.25 21.78
CA SER A 57 5.34 9.93 22.40
C SER A 57 5.99 8.83 21.56
N PRO A 58 6.33 7.67 22.15
CA PRO A 58 6.82 6.51 21.38
C PRO A 58 5.88 6.12 20.23
N ALA A 59 4.57 6.23 20.41
CA ALA A 59 3.60 5.95 19.37
C ALA A 59 3.66 6.95 18.22
N GLU A 60 3.74 8.26 18.49
CA GLU A 60 3.87 9.26 17.43
C GLU A 60 5.22 9.13 16.70
N ARG A 61 6.30 8.92 17.45
CA ARG A 61 7.64 8.72 16.89
C ARG A 61 7.78 7.46 16.05
N SER A 62 6.88 6.48 16.23
CA SER A 62 6.86 5.29 15.38
C SER A 62 6.58 5.63 13.91
N GLY A 63 5.86 6.73 13.64
CA GLY A 63 5.51 7.19 12.29
C GLY A 63 4.54 6.30 11.52
N VAL A 64 4.15 5.15 12.08
CA VAL A 64 3.27 4.15 11.43
C VAL A 64 1.86 4.09 12.02
N LEU A 65 1.68 4.57 13.25
CA LEU A 65 0.38 4.67 13.90
C LEU A 65 -0.26 6.04 13.66
N GLN A 66 -1.58 6.07 13.52
CA GLN A 66 -2.37 7.29 13.32
C GLN A 66 -3.68 7.26 14.10
N VAL A 67 -4.22 8.46 14.40
CA VAL A 67 -5.58 8.61 14.95
C VAL A 67 -6.58 8.10 13.91
N GLY A 68 -7.48 7.21 14.34
CA GLY A 68 -8.44 6.51 13.48
C GLY A 68 -8.06 5.06 13.17
N ASP A 69 -6.81 4.66 13.43
CA ASP A 69 -6.39 3.26 13.26
C ASP A 69 -7.10 2.34 14.24
N ARG A 70 -7.38 1.12 13.80
CA ARG A 70 -8.13 0.12 14.56
C ARG A 70 -7.17 -0.85 15.23
N ILE A 71 -7.07 -0.82 16.55
CA ILE A 71 -6.28 -1.77 17.33
C ILE A 71 -7.07 -3.07 17.45
N ILE A 72 -6.55 -4.13 16.82
CA ILE A 72 -7.07 -5.50 16.92
C ILE A 72 -6.61 -6.16 18.21
N ALA A 73 -5.33 -6.00 18.58
CA ALA A 73 -4.77 -6.61 19.78
C ALA A 73 -3.67 -5.75 20.42
N ILE A 74 -3.52 -5.88 21.73
CA ILE A 74 -2.53 -5.21 22.58
C ILE A 74 -1.80 -6.31 23.35
N ASN A 75 -0.56 -6.61 22.97
CA ASN A 75 0.18 -7.78 23.43
C ASN A 75 -0.63 -9.07 23.24
N ASN A 76 -0.90 -9.80 24.33
CA ASN A 76 -1.68 -11.03 24.31
C ASN A 76 -3.19 -10.80 24.50
N TRP A 77 -3.62 -9.54 24.59
CA TRP A 77 -5.02 -9.19 24.80
C TRP A 77 -5.66 -8.74 23.49
N SER A 78 -6.83 -9.31 23.19
CA SER A 78 -7.58 -8.97 21.99
C SER A 78 -8.64 -7.90 22.29
N SER A 79 -8.66 -6.84 21.48
CA SER A 79 -9.57 -5.71 21.62
C SER A 79 -11.04 -6.09 21.48
N ILE A 80 -11.36 -7.17 20.76
CA ILE A 80 -12.74 -7.66 20.58
C ILE A 80 -13.33 -8.25 21.86
N ASN A 81 -12.49 -8.63 22.82
CA ASN A 81 -12.91 -9.32 24.03
C ASN A 81 -13.21 -8.39 25.20
N GLY A 82 -12.82 -7.11 25.13
CA GLY A 82 -12.99 -6.18 26.23
C GLY A 82 -13.37 -4.76 25.82
N THR A 83 -13.42 -3.84 26.79
CA THR A 83 -13.84 -2.44 26.57
C THR A 83 -12.65 -1.51 26.30
N ALA A 84 -12.93 -0.28 25.84
CA ALA A 84 -11.90 0.75 25.74
C ALA A 84 -11.21 1.03 27.08
N GLU A 85 -11.91 0.92 28.21
CA GLU A 85 -11.32 1.15 29.53
C GLU A 85 -10.26 0.09 29.86
N GLU A 86 -10.58 -1.18 29.62
CA GLU A 86 -9.64 -2.30 29.77
C GLU A 86 -8.45 -2.13 28.83
N GLY A 87 -8.68 -1.78 27.56
CA GLY A 87 -7.61 -1.52 26.60
C GLY A 87 -6.69 -0.39 27.05
N ASN A 88 -7.24 0.73 27.53
CA ASN A 88 -6.46 1.84 28.08
C ASN A 88 -5.71 1.47 29.36
N GLN A 89 -6.30 0.63 30.23
CA GLN A 89 -5.64 0.14 31.43
C GLN A 89 -4.45 -0.76 31.07
N ILE A 90 -4.60 -1.65 30.08
CA ILE A 90 -3.51 -2.50 29.58
C ILE A 90 -2.40 -1.64 28.97
N LEU A 91 -2.74 -0.61 28.17
CA LEU A 91 -1.74 0.32 27.61
C LEU A 91 -0.96 1.06 28.71
N ARG A 92 -1.62 1.47 29.79
CA ARG A 92 -1.00 2.13 30.94
C ARG A 92 -0.16 1.19 31.81
N GLN A 93 -0.51 -0.09 31.89
CA GLN A 93 0.23 -1.09 32.65
C GLN A 93 1.32 -1.79 31.82
N ALA A 94 1.27 -1.65 30.50
CA ALA A 94 2.21 -2.29 29.60
C ALA A 94 3.66 -1.85 29.88
N THR A 95 4.55 -2.83 29.81
CA THR A 95 6.00 -2.66 29.86
C THR A 95 6.58 -2.68 28.46
N SER A 96 7.75 -2.09 28.27
CA SER A 96 8.48 -2.20 26.99
C SER A 96 8.99 -3.65 26.81
N PRO A 97 8.85 -4.26 25.62
CA PRO A 97 8.20 -3.72 24.42
C PRO A 97 6.67 -3.91 24.43
N LEU A 98 5.94 -2.89 23.96
CA LEU A 98 4.50 -2.98 23.71
C LEU A 98 4.26 -3.40 22.26
N LYS A 99 3.63 -4.55 22.04
CA LYS A 99 3.23 -5.03 20.73
C LYS A 99 1.78 -4.70 20.46
N LEU A 100 1.49 -4.05 19.34
CA LEU A 100 0.15 -3.69 18.92
C LEU A 100 -0.12 -4.34 17.57
N PHE A 101 -1.25 -5.03 17.45
CA PHE A 101 -1.74 -5.50 16.16
C PHE A 101 -2.80 -4.51 15.68
N VAL A 102 -2.52 -3.82 14.59
CA VAL A 102 -3.28 -2.65 14.14
C VAL A 102 -3.73 -2.84 12.72
N GLU A 103 -4.97 -2.46 12.44
CA GLU A 103 -5.56 -2.39 11.12
C GLU A 103 -5.72 -0.94 10.70
N PHE A 104 -5.38 -0.67 9.45
CA PHE A 104 -5.34 0.66 8.88
C PHE A 104 -5.86 0.66 7.45
N ASP A 105 -6.36 1.81 7.02
CA ASP A 105 -6.90 2.00 5.68
C ASP A 105 -5.78 2.48 4.74
N VAL A 106 -5.60 1.77 3.63
CA VAL A 106 -4.72 2.16 2.53
C VAL A 106 -5.57 2.68 1.39
N ILE A 107 -5.23 3.86 0.87
CA ILE A 107 -5.92 4.41 -0.29
C ILE A 107 -5.46 3.65 -1.53
N GLU A 108 -6.40 3.06 -2.28
CA GLU A 108 -6.08 2.61 -3.62
C GLU A 108 -5.92 3.85 -4.52
N SER A 109 -4.67 4.14 -4.85
CA SER A 109 -4.32 5.25 -5.71
C SER A 109 -4.63 4.88 -7.16
N ALA A 110 -5.65 5.51 -7.75
CA ALA A 110 -5.96 5.43 -9.18
C ALA A 110 -5.03 6.28 -10.08
N LEU A 111 -3.83 6.62 -9.59
CA LEU A 111 -2.86 7.41 -10.35
C LEU A 111 -2.20 6.55 -11.44
N PRO A 112 -1.85 7.14 -12.60
CA PRO A 112 -1.19 6.42 -13.67
C PRO A 112 0.17 5.86 -13.23
N PHE A 113 0.48 4.63 -13.66
CA PHE A 113 1.70 3.90 -13.32
C PHE A 113 2.92 4.29 -14.16
N ASP A 114 2.75 5.24 -15.08
CA ASP A 114 3.82 5.84 -15.84
C ASP A 114 3.62 7.35 -15.92
N GLY A 115 4.75 8.08 -15.92
CA GLY A 115 4.78 9.53 -15.93
C GLY A 115 5.15 10.17 -14.59
N VAL A 116 5.05 11.49 -14.58
CA VAL A 116 5.38 12.34 -13.44
C VAL A 116 4.09 12.78 -12.78
N PHE A 117 3.97 12.56 -11.47
CA PHE A 117 2.82 12.98 -10.68
C PHE A 117 3.28 13.73 -9.43
N ASP A 118 2.41 14.63 -8.96
CA ASP A 118 2.62 15.36 -7.72
C ASP A 118 1.78 14.68 -6.62
N VAL A 119 2.43 14.13 -5.59
CA VAL A 119 1.76 13.61 -4.40
C VAL A 119 1.95 14.56 -3.22
N LYS A 120 0.88 14.79 -2.45
CA LYS A 120 0.93 15.57 -1.22
C LYS A 120 0.81 14.63 -0.04
N LEU A 121 1.86 14.54 0.76
CA LEU A 121 1.89 13.71 1.96
C LEU A 121 1.83 14.60 3.19
N ALA A 122 0.91 14.30 4.09
CA ALA A 122 0.86 14.96 5.39
C ALA A 122 1.86 14.28 6.33
N LYS A 123 3.04 14.86 6.51
CA LYS A 123 4.08 14.34 7.39
C LYS A 123 3.57 14.26 8.82
N ARG A 124 3.73 13.09 9.44
CA ARG A 124 3.34 12.83 10.83
C ARG A 124 4.56 12.24 11.55
N GLY A 125 5.11 13.00 12.50
CA GLY A 125 6.42 12.71 13.08
C GLY A 125 7.57 13.24 12.21
N ASN A 126 8.74 12.61 12.29
CA ASN A 126 9.96 13.09 11.60
C ASN A 126 10.11 12.57 10.17
N ASN A 127 9.38 11.50 9.80
CA ASN A 127 9.63 10.77 8.57
C ASN A 127 8.33 10.57 7.78
N LEU A 128 8.44 10.47 6.45
CA LEU A 128 7.33 10.07 5.57
C LEU A 128 7.20 8.54 5.48
N GLY A 129 8.20 7.81 5.99
CA GLY A 129 8.33 6.35 5.88
C GLY A 129 8.77 5.87 4.51
N ILE A 130 9.49 6.71 3.76
CA ILE A 130 10.20 6.31 2.54
C ILE A 130 11.69 6.19 2.86
N VAL A 131 12.30 5.14 2.33
CA VAL A 131 13.76 4.97 2.32
C VAL A 131 14.23 5.32 0.92
N VAL A 132 15.29 6.11 0.84
CA VAL A 132 15.76 6.71 -0.41
C VAL A 132 17.22 6.32 -0.63
N ARG A 133 17.57 5.97 -1.86
CA ARG A 133 18.93 5.59 -2.30
C ARG A 133 19.34 6.30 -3.57
N SER A 134 20.65 6.31 -3.85
CA SER A 134 21.24 6.68 -5.14
C SER A 134 21.55 5.42 -5.96
N GLU A 135 21.69 5.58 -7.28
CA GLU A 135 22.11 4.52 -8.20
C GLU A 135 23.63 4.50 -8.44
N ALA A 136 24.32 5.64 -8.28
CA ALA A 136 25.77 5.75 -8.39
C ALA A 136 26.37 6.44 -7.13
N GLU A 137 27.68 6.66 -7.10
CA GLU A 137 28.45 7.12 -5.94
C GLU A 137 28.11 8.57 -5.50
N ASN A 138 26.93 8.82 -4.91
CA ASN A 138 26.53 10.04 -4.19
C ASN A 138 26.97 11.35 -4.88
N THR A 139 27.00 11.39 -6.21
CA THR A 139 27.40 12.57 -6.97
C THR A 139 26.22 13.52 -7.13
N LYS A 140 26.51 14.82 -7.33
CA LYS A 140 25.46 15.83 -7.47
C LYS A 140 24.65 15.60 -8.74
N GLY A 141 23.33 15.53 -8.61
CA GLY A 141 22.39 15.40 -9.73
C GLY A 141 22.05 13.98 -10.13
N GLU A 142 22.36 13.01 -9.26
CA GLU A 142 21.87 11.64 -9.42
C GLU A 142 20.38 11.51 -9.07
N PRO A 143 19.68 10.55 -9.71
CA PRO A 143 18.27 10.31 -9.45
C PRO A 143 18.07 9.76 -8.03
N VAL A 144 17.24 10.45 -7.27
CA VAL A 144 16.87 10.09 -5.91
C VAL A 144 15.76 9.03 -5.96
N ILE A 145 16.08 7.76 -5.70
CA ILE A 145 15.16 6.62 -5.88
C ILE A 145 14.61 6.15 -4.53
N ILE A 146 13.32 5.84 -4.45
CA ILE A 146 12.72 5.18 -3.29
C ILE A 146 13.16 3.72 -3.31
N SER A 147 13.98 3.30 -2.33
CA SER A 147 14.36 1.90 -2.20
C SER A 147 13.27 1.05 -1.58
N ASP A 148 12.59 1.60 -0.58
CA ASP A 148 11.58 0.90 0.21
C ASP A 148 10.58 1.89 0.81
N VAL A 149 9.36 1.42 1.08
CA VAL A 149 8.30 2.19 1.72
C VAL A 149 7.83 1.42 2.94
N GLN A 150 8.07 1.98 4.12
CA GLN A 150 7.72 1.37 5.39
C GLN A 150 6.21 1.14 5.50
N VAL A 151 5.80 -0.11 5.70
CA VAL A 151 4.39 -0.49 5.90
C VAL A 151 3.79 0.33 7.03
N GLY A 152 2.58 0.85 6.79
CA GLY A 152 1.87 1.67 7.77
C GLY A 152 2.26 3.14 7.82
N SER A 153 3.33 3.55 7.14
CA SER A 153 3.70 4.96 7.04
C SER A 153 2.69 5.78 6.24
N VAL A 154 2.83 7.11 6.32
CA VAL A 154 2.05 8.05 5.50
C VAL A 154 2.25 7.77 4.01
N ALA A 155 3.48 7.48 3.60
CA ALA A 155 3.79 7.15 2.21
C ALA A 155 3.18 5.82 1.78
N TYR A 156 3.13 4.81 2.65
CA TYR A 156 2.48 3.54 2.34
C TYR A 156 0.96 3.70 2.18
N ARG A 157 0.33 4.37 3.16
CA ARG A 157 -1.13 4.61 3.18
C ARG A 157 -1.65 5.43 2.02
N CYS A 158 -0.80 6.27 1.42
CA CYS A 158 -1.20 7.05 0.25
C CYS A 158 -1.41 6.16 -0.98
N GLY A 159 -0.82 4.95 -1.01
CA GLY A 159 -0.90 4.00 -2.11
C GLY A 159 -0.28 4.48 -3.43
N SER A 160 0.19 5.72 -3.49
CA SER A 160 0.75 6.33 -4.69
C SER A 160 2.26 6.08 -4.82
N LEU A 161 2.98 5.87 -3.72
CA LEU A 161 4.43 5.70 -3.71
C LEU A 161 4.82 4.23 -3.57
N HIS A 162 5.78 3.80 -4.38
CA HIS A 162 6.30 2.44 -4.39
C HIS A 162 7.83 2.44 -4.42
N SER A 163 8.44 1.32 -4.06
CA SER A 163 9.86 1.10 -4.31
C SER A 163 10.16 1.18 -5.82
N GLY A 164 11.31 1.76 -6.17
CA GLY A 164 11.71 2.06 -7.54
C GLY A 164 11.32 3.47 -8.02
N ASP A 165 10.35 4.12 -7.37
CA ASP A 165 9.90 5.46 -7.77
C ASP A 165 11.01 6.51 -7.62
N ARG A 166 11.16 7.40 -8.62
CA ARG A 166 12.17 8.45 -8.66
C ARG A 166 11.60 9.78 -8.16
N ILE A 167 12.16 10.34 -7.10
CA ILE A 167 11.78 11.65 -6.57
C ILE A 167 12.48 12.73 -7.41
N LEU A 168 11.70 13.54 -8.11
CA LEU A 168 12.20 14.64 -8.94
C LEU A 168 12.22 15.98 -8.18
N ALA A 169 11.27 16.21 -7.27
CA ALA A 169 11.26 17.41 -6.44
C ALA A 169 10.61 17.20 -5.07
N VAL A 170 11.05 18.00 -4.11
CA VAL A 170 10.48 18.12 -2.75
C VAL A 170 10.10 19.57 -2.53
N ASP A 171 8.82 19.86 -2.24
CA ASP A 171 8.30 21.21 -1.99
C ASP A 171 8.64 22.24 -3.08
N ASN A 172 8.62 21.78 -4.34
CA ASN A 172 8.99 22.51 -5.55
C ASN A 172 10.50 22.75 -5.75
N ILE A 173 11.36 22.19 -4.89
CA ILE A 173 12.81 22.17 -5.08
C ILE A 173 13.17 20.95 -5.92
N LEU A 174 13.69 21.17 -7.13
CA LEU A 174 14.15 20.11 -8.02
C LEU A 174 15.41 19.44 -7.46
N LEU A 175 15.42 18.11 -7.46
CA LEU A 175 16.52 17.30 -6.96
C LEU A 175 17.59 17.00 -8.01
N GLU A 176 17.43 17.46 -9.26
CA GLU A 176 18.39 17.26 -10.38
C GLU A 176 19.79 17.83 -10.14
N SER A 177 19.98 18.69 -9.13
CA SER A 177 21.31 19.17 -8.71
C SER A 177 21.56 18.96 -7.21
N CYS A 178 20.71 18.19 -6.56
CA CYS A 178 20.82 17.84 -5.14
C CYS A 178 21.53 16.49 -4.99
N THR A 179 22.16 16.27 -3.84
CA THR A 179 22.60 14.93 -3.42
C THR A 179 21.46 14.23 -2.69
N VAL A 180 21.56 12.90 -2.51
CA VAL A 180 20.58 12.13 -1.73
C VAL A 180 20.52 12.64 -0.29
N GLU A 181 21.66 13.00 0.30
CA GLU A 181 21.72 13.60 1.64
C GLU A 181 20.94 14.91 1.71
N GLU A 182 21.07 15.77 0.69
CA GLU A 182 20.35 17.03 0.66
C GLU A 182 18.85 16.80 0.44
N ALA A 183 18.48 15.84 -0.41
CA ALA A 183 17.09 15.41 -0.57
C ALA A 183 16.50 14.89 0.76
N MET A 184 17.25 14.07 1.51
CA MET A 184 16.85 13.61 2.84
C MET A 184 16.71 14.75 3.83
N ARG A 185 17.64 15.73 3.82
CA ARG A 185 17.51 16.94 4.65
C ARG A 185 16.28 17.76 4.29
N LEU A 186 15.95 17.89 3.00
CA LEU A 186 14.74 18.56 2.54
C LEU A 186 13.48 17.84 3.02
N LEU A 187 13.43 16.50 2.91
CA LEU A 187 12.32 15.69 3.43
C LEU A 187 12.20 15.75 4.96
N GLN A 188 13.31 15.92 5.69
CA GLN A 188 13.32 16.10 7.14
C GLN A 188 12.94 17.51 7.57
N ARG A 189 13.31 18.53 6.80
CA ARG A 189 13.05 19.95 7.09
C ARG A 189 11.70 20.44 6.55
N SER A 190 11.08 19.69 5.65
CA SER A 190 9.73 19.97 5.14
C SER A 190 8.70 19.97 6.27
N GLY A 191 7.70 20.82 6.11
CA GLY A 191 6.64 21.04 7.11
C GLY A 191 5.63 19.90 7.18
N ASP A 192 4.49 20.17 7.81
CA ASP A 192 3.41 19.20 8.03
C ASP A 192 2.85 18.60 6.73
N ILE A 193 3.01 19.29 5.59
CA ILE A 193 2.60 18.80 4.27
C ILE A 193 3.80 18.91 3.34
N VAL A 194 4.20 17.78 2.77
CA VAL A 194 5.31 17.66 1.82
C VAL A 194 4.72 17.40 0.45
N LYS A 195 5.07 18.22 -0.52
CA LYS A 195 4.71 18.00 -1.93
C LYS A 195 5.87 17.32 -2.63
N LEU A 196 5.70 16.04 -2.96
CA LEU A 196 6.68 15.30 -3.73
C LEU A 196 6.26 15.24 -5.18
N ARG A 197 7.18 15.60 -6.08
CA ARG A 197 7.06 15.27 -7.50
C ARG A 197 7.80 13.98 -7.72
N VAL A 198 7.07 12.96 -8.12
CA VAL A 198 7.60 11.61 -8.27
C VAL A 198 7.35 11.15 -9.71
N ARG A 199 8.37 10.56 -10.30
CA ARG A 199 8.27 9.81 -11.54
C ARG A 199 8.16 8.34 -11.17
N LYS A 200 7.17 7.66 -11.71
CA LYS A 200 7.07 6.21 -11.54
C LYS A 200 8.33 5.55 -12.07
N GLY A 201 8.97 4.76 -11.21
CA GLY A 201 10.09 3.94 -11.63
C GLY A 201 9.50 2.84 -12.49
N ALA A 202 9.82 2.81 -13.78
CA ALA A 202 9.66 1.59 -14.55
C ALA A 202 10.37 0.49 -13.75
N THR A 203 9.66 -0.58 -13.40
CA THR A 203 10.23 -1.78 -12.83
C THR A 203 11.49 -2.11 -13.61
N SER A 204 12.63 -1.99 -12.96
CA SER A 204 13.94 -2.25 -13.55
C SER A 204 14.08 -3.74 -13.79
N GLU A 205 13.42 -4.24 -14.82
CA GLU A 205 13.94 -5.34 -15.62
C GLU A 205 14.18 -4.76 -17.02
N GLN A 206 15.46 -4.62 -17.34
CA GLN A 206 16.04 -4.11 -18.58
C GLN A 206 15.99 -2.58 -18.80
N GLU A 207 17.07 -1.92 -18.35
CA GLU A 207 17.73 -0.92 -19.21
C GLU A 207 18.13 -1.60 -20.52
N ASN A 208 17.25 -1.60 -21.52
CA ASN A 208 17.58 -1.59 -22.95
C ASN A 208 16.30 -1.55 -23.79
N HIS A 209 16.18 -0.48 -24.58
CA HIS A 209 15.25 -0.23 -25.69
C HIS A 209 13.76 -0.01 -25.38
N ASP A 210 13.31 1.18 -25.82
CA ASP A 210 11.94 1.63 -26.09
C ASP A 210 10.95 1.56 -24.92
N ALA A 211 10.61 2.73 -24.37
CA ALA A 211 9.67 2.91 -23.27
C ALA A 211 8.29 2.28 -23.60
N VAL A 212 8.10 1.03 -23.17
CA VAL A 212 6.81 0.36 -23.21
C VAL A 212 6.01 0.83 -22.01
N GLN A 213 5.10 1.78 -22.25
CA GLN A 213 4.23 2.35 -21.24
C GLN A 213 3.44 1.23 -20.55
N SER A 214 3.46 1.10 -19.22
CA SER A 214 2.68 0.06 -18.51
C SER A 214 1.72 0.65 -17.48
N LEU A 215 0.57 0.00 -17.29
CA LEU A 215 -0.52 0.40 -16.39
C LEU A 215 -0.85 -0.75 -15.46
N ILE A 216 -0.61 -0.56 -14.17
CA ILE A 216 -1.07 -1.51 -13.14
C ILE A 216 -2.47 -1.10 -12.66
N TYR A 217 -3.32 -2.02 -12.25
CA TYR A 217 -4.62 -1.72 -11.64
C TYR A 217 -5.17 -2.98 -10.96
N SER A 218 -6.04 -2.78 -9.97
CA SER A 218 -6.75 -3.88 -9.31
C SER A 218 -8.18 -3.96 -9.86
N ILE A 219 -8.68 -5.18 -10.01
CA ILE A 219 -10.07 -5.43 -10.39
C ILE A 219 -10.71 -6.40 -9.42
N GLU A 220 -12.01 -6.24 -9.22
CA GLU A 220 -12.83 -7.19 -8.48
C GLU A 220 -13.77 -7.91 -9.46
N LEU A 221 -13.68 -9.23 -9.50
CA LEU A 221 -14.53 -10.08 -10.31
C LEU A 221 -15.38 -10.95 -9.38
N ASN A 222 -16.70 -10.79 -9.48
CA ASN A 222 -17.64 -11.69 -8.81
C ASN A 222 -18.09 -12.80 -9.76
N ARG A 223 -17.57 -14.01 -9.54
CA ARG A 223 -17.82 -15.17 -10.39
C ARG A 223 -19.17 -15.84 -10.16
N ASN A 224 -19.90 -15.49 -9.09
CA ASN A 224 -21.24 -16.02 -8.76
C ASN A 224 -21.33 -17.56 -8.90
N GLY A 225 -20.32 -18.30 -8.43
CA GLY A 225 -20.21 -19.75 -8.55
C GLY A 225 -19.73 -20.30 -9.91
N GLY A 226 -19.53 -19.45 -10.92
CA GLY A 226 -19.00 -19.82 -12.24
C GLY A 226 -17.48 -19.59 -12.40
N PRO A 227 -16.89 -19.95 -13.55
CA PRO A 227 -15.48 -19.65 -13.82
C PRO A 227 -15.28 -18.16 -14.16
N LEU A 228 -14.10 -17.62 -13.82
CA LEU A 228 -13.71 -16.24 -14.17
C LEU A 228 -13.58 -16.05 -15.70
N GLY A 229 -13.30 -17.12 -16.44
CA GLY A 229 -13.10 -17.08 -17.89
C GLY A 229 -11.74 -16.52 -18.30
N ILE A 230 -10.70 -16.71 -17.46
CA ILE A 230 -9.32 -16.30 -17.72
C ILE A 230 -8.47 -17.57 -17.87
N THR A 231 -7.66 -17.62 -18.92
CA THR A 231 -6.59 -18.61 -19.08
C THR A 231 -5.26 -17.92 -18.90
N ILE A 232 -4.37 -18.57 -18.14
CA ILE A 232 -3.08 -18.03 -17.75
C ILE A 232 -1.96 -18.88 -18.34
N ALA A 233 -0.88 -18.22 -18.75
CA ALA A 233 0.37 -18.85 -19.15
C ALA A 233 1.52 -18.30 -18.30
N SER A 234 2.49 -19.17 -17.99
CA SER A 234 3.80 -18.80 -17.47
C SER A 234 4.84 -19.61 -18.25
N SER A 235 5.97 -19.01 -18.59
CA SER A 235 7.10 -19.76 -19.12
C SER A 235 7.69 -20.68 -18.04
N SER A 236 8.43 -21.70 -18.47
CA SER A 236 9.11 -22.66 -17.58
C SER A 236 10.40 -22.12 -16.97
N GLU A 237 10.83 -20.92 -17.35
CA GLU A 237 12.01 -20.26 -16.80
C GLU A 237 11.72 -19.60 -15.44
N ARG A 238 12.73 -19.55 -14.56
CA ARG A 238 12.56 -18.93 -13.24
C ARG A 238 12.41 -17.42 -13.40
N TYR A 239 11.50 -16.84 -12.64
CA TYR A 239 11.21 -15.40 -12.59
C TYR A 239 10.39 -14.84 -13.77
N GLU A 240 9.84 -15.69 -14.64
CA GLU A 240 8.99 -15.20 -15.72
C GLU A 240 7.56 -14.81 -15.28
N PRO A 241 6.96 -13.80 -15.96
CA PRO A 241 5.66 -13.26 -15.62
C PRO A 241 4.52 -14.26 -15.86
N VAL A 242 3.48 -14.15 -15.04
CA VAL A 242 2.23 -14.87 -15.20
C VAL A 242 1.29 -14.01 -16.06
N LEU A 243 1.03 -14.42 -17.30
CA LEU A 243 0.31 -13.64 -18.31
C LEU A 243 -1.07 -14.23 -18.61
N ILE A 244 -2.02 -13.37 -18.97
CA ILE A 244 -3.33 -13.79 -19.45
C ILE A 244 -3.22 -14.11 -20.94
N SER A 245 -3.29 -15.39 -21.26
CA SER A 245 -3.14 -15.89 -22.64
C SER A 245 -4.45 -15.88 -23.41
N HIS A 246 -5.58 -16.04 -22.71
CA HIS A 246 -6.88 -16.13 -23.36
C HIS A 246 -8.01 -15.70 -22.42
N LEU A 247 -9.05 -15.09 -22.99
CA LEU A 247 -10.32 -14.80 -22.31
C LEU A 247 -11.43 -15.64 -22.95
N ALA A 248 -12.22 -16.34 -22.14
CA ALA A 248 -13.29 -17.18 -22.65
C ALA A 248 -14.40 -16.32 -23.29
N PRO A 249 -14.85 -16.65 -24.52
CA PRO A 249 -15.95 -15.94 -25.18
C PRO A 249 -17.24 -16.01 -24.33
N GLY A 250 -17.82 -14.86 -24.03
CA GLY A 250 -18.97 -14.72 -23.13
C GLY A 250 -18.67 -14.97 -21.65
N GLY A 251 -17.40 -15.15 -21.28
CA GLY A 251 -16.92 -15.32 -19.91
C GLY A 251 -16.97 -14.02 -19.09
N LEU A 252 -16.85 -14.13 -17.78
CA LEU A 252 -16.95 -12.97 -16.88
C LEU A 252 -15.85 -11.94 -17.17
N ALA A 253 -14.59 -12.37 -17.26
CA ALA A 253 -13.47 -11.49 -17.51
C ALA A 253 -13.61 -10.73 -18.84
N GLU A 254 -14.08 -11.39 -19.90
CA GLU A 254 -14.38 -10.74 -21.19
C GLU A 254 -15.53 -9.72 -21.05
N LYS A 255 -16.65 -10.11 -20.42
CA LYS A 255 -17.83 -9.24 -20.23
C LYS A 255 -17.54 -7.98 -19.44
N THR A 256 -16.65 -8.05 -18.45
CA THR A 256 -16.27 -6.87 -17.67
C THR A 256 -15.41 -5.89 -18.45
N GLY A 257 -14.69 -6.36 -19.49
CA GLY A 257 -13.74 -5.55 -20.26
C GLY A 257 -12.57 -4.99 -19.45
N ALA A 258 -12.50 -5.31 -18.15
CA ALA A 258 -11.49 -4.81 -17.24
C ALA A 258 -10.13 -5.47 -17.56
N VAL A 259 -10.16 -6.75 -17.94
CA VAL A 259 -9.01 -7.59 -18.27
C VAL A 259 -8.83 -7.72 -19.77
N ARG A 260 -7.58 -7.85 -20.24
CA ARG A 260 -7.25 -8.15 -21.64
C ARG A 260 -6.24 -9.28 -21.75
N VAL A 261 -6.21 -9.93 -22.92
CA VAL A 261 -5.12 -10.84 -23.29
C VAL A 261 -3.81 -10.04 -23.34
N GLY A 262 -2.74 -10.61 -22.77
CA GLY A 262 -1.43 -9.98 -22.61
C GLY A 262 -1.23 -9.27 -21.27
N ASP A 263 -2.29 -9.10 -20.47
CA ASP A 263 -2.19 -8.55 -19.13
C ASP A 263 -1.38 -9.50 -18.20
N ARG A 264 -0.44 -8.95 -17.42
CA ARG A 264 0.34 -9.68 -16.41
C ARG A 264 -0.37 -9.67 -15.07
N ILE A 265 -0.51 -10.82 -14.43
CA ILE A 265 -1.06 -10.93 -13.08
C ILE A 265 0.09 -10.75 -12.09
N LEU A 266 -0.13 -9.85 -11.12
CA LEU A 266 0.82 -9.54 -10.05
C LEU A 266 0.37 -10.11 -8.70
N ALA A 267 -0.93 -10.15 -8.44
CA ALA A 267 -1.48 -10.73 -7.22
C ALA A 267 -2.93 -11.19 -7.40
N VAL A 268 -3.34 -12.15 -6.56
CA VAL A 268 -4.72 -12.64 -6.46
C VAL A 268 -5.13 -12.64 -4.99
N ASN A 269 -6.23 -11.96 -4.64
CA ASN A 269 -6.74 -11.88 -3.26
C ASN A 269 -5.68 -11.53 -2.20
N ASN A 270 -4.83 -10.55 -2.53
CA ASN A 270 -3.69 -10.07 -1.74
C ASN A 270 -2.47 -11.00 -1.65
N GLU A 271 -2.47 -12.13 -2.35
CA GLU A 271 -1.32 -13.03 -2.45
C GLU A 271 -0.53 -12.75 -3.74
N SER A 272 0.76 -12.45 -3.59
CA SER A 272 1.67 -12.20 -4.73
C SER A 272 1.87 -13.47 -5.53
N VAL A 273 1.82 -13.35 -6.86
CA VAL A 273 2.08 -14.48 -7.77
C VAL A 273 3.50 -14.51 -8.31
N GLU A 274 4.38 -13.66 -7.77
CA GLU A 274 5.78 -13.58 -8.17
C GLU A 274 6.53 -14.88 -7.86
N GLY A 275 7.17 -15.46 -8.88
CA GLY A 275 7.89 -16.73 -8.77
C GLY A 275 6.99 -17.98 -8.68
N MET A 276 5.66 -17.83 -8.70
CA MET A 276 4.72 -18.94 -8.77
C MET A 276 4.59 -19.49 -10.20
N LYS A 277 4.35 -20.79 -10.35
CA LYS A 277 4.03 -21.36 -11.67
C LYS A 277 2.58 -21.09 -12.02
N ALA A 278 2.24 -21.06 -13.32
CA ALA A 278 0.86 -20.91 -13.77
C ALA A 278 -0.10 -21.90 -13.12
N ALA A 279 0.32 -23.14 -12.85
CA ALA A 279 -0.49 -24.13 -12.17
C ALA A 279 -0.86 -23.71 -10.73
N ASP A 280 0.09 -23.13 -9.99
CA ASP A 280 -0.11 -22.67 -8.61
C ASP A 280 -1.02 -21.44 -8.58
N VAL A 281 -0.86 -20.52 -9.54
CA VAL A 281 -1.72 -19.35 -9.68
C VAL A 281 -3.15 -19.73 -10.10
N MET A 282 -3.29 -20.71 -11.00
CA MET A 282 -4.59 -21.26 -11.37
C MET A 282 -5.28 -21.91 -10.18
N HIS A 283 -4.52 -22.63 -9.35
CA HIS A 283 -5.05 -23.21 -8.11
C HIS A 283 -5.51 -22.12 -7.14
N LEU A 284 -4.73 -21.04 -6.99
CA LEU A 284 -5.08 -19.88 -6.17
C LEU A 284 -6.40 -19.25 -6.64
N LEU A 285 -6.56 -19.00 -7.93
CA LEU A 285 -7.80 -18.45 -8.52
C LEU A 285 -9.02 -19.37 -8.35
N GLN A 286 -8.80 -20.69 -8.36
CA GLN A 286 -9.87 -21.68 -8.15
C GLN A 286 -10.31 -21.72 -6.69
N GLN A 287 -9.37 -21.67 -5.74
CA GLN A 287 -9.63 -21.71 -4.30
C GLN A 287 -10.25 -20.44 -3.73
N CYS A 288 -10.14 -19.31 -4.43
CA CYS A 288 -10.77 -18.06 -4.03
C CYS A 288 -12.29 -18.22 -3.88
N THR A 289 -12.91 -17.36 -3.05
CA THR A 289 -14.38 -17.25 -2.94
C THR A 289 -15.00 -16.66 -4.21
N ASP A 290 -16.31 -16.43 -4.23
CA ASP A 290 -16.97 -15.88 -5.41
C ASP A 290 -16.47 -14.48 -5.81
N LEU A 291 -16.06 -13.66 -4.84
CA LEU A 291 -15.35 -12.40 -5.10
C LEU A 291 -13.84 -12.66 -5.18
N VAL A 292 -13.25 -12.29 -6.32
CA VAL A 292 -11.82 -12.42 -6.59
C VAL A 292 -11.25 -11.06 -6.95
N THR A 293 -10.25 -10.60 -6.21
CA THR A 293 -9.48 -9.39 -6.51
C THR A 293 -8.21 -9.78 -7.25
N ILE A 294 -7.96 -9.18 -8.41
CA ILE A 294 -6.77 -9.47 -9.23
C ILE A 294 -6.02 -8.17 -9.47
N LYS A 295 -4.74 -8.13 -9.10
CA LYS A 295 -3.84 -7.04 -9.44
C LYS A 295 -3.16 -7.35 -10.76
N ILE A 296 -3.32 -6.46 -11.73
CA ILE A 296 -2.92 -6.64 -13.12
C ILE A 296 -1.93 -5.55 -13.52
N MET A 297 -0.96 -5.89 -14.37
CA MET A 297 -0.09 -4.97 -15.11
C MET A 297 -0.34 -5.14 -16.61
N ARG A 298 -0.80 -4.08 -17.27
CA ARG A 298 -0.98 -4.00 -18.71
C ARG A 298 0.20 -3.31 -19.34
N ILE A 299 0.80 -3.92 -20.34
CA ILE A 299 1.89 -3.34 -21.13
C ILE A 299 1.25 -2.74 -22.39
N PHE A 300 1.48 -1.45 -22.66
CA PHE A 300 1.07 -0.77 -23.88
C PHE A 300 2.25 -0.76 -24.84
N ASP A 301 2.15 -1.61 -25.85
CA ASP A 301 3.11 -1.64 -26.94
C ASP A 301 2.81 -0.50 -27.92
N PRO A 302 3.63 0.57 -28.02
CA PRO A 302 3.39 1.66 -28.97
C PRO A 302 3.52 1.20 -30.44
N SER A 303 4.04 0.00 -30.67
CA SER A 303 4.24 -0.60 -32.01
C SER A 303 2.94 -1.13 -32.65
N THR A 304 1.87 -1.33 -31.88
CA THR A 304 0.59 -1.88 -32.41
C THR A 304 -0.37 -0.82 -32.98
N ALA A 305 -0.02 0.46 -32.91
CA ALA A 305 -0.84 1.55 -33.46
C ALA A 305 -0.64 1.80 -34.97
N HIS A 306 0.30 1.09 -35.63
CA HIS A 306 0.52 1.19 -37.08
C HIS A 306 0.34 -0.16 -37.77
N SER A 307 -0.88 -0.68 -37.78
CA SER A 307 -1.33 -1.70 -38.74
C SER A 307 -2.85 -1.71 -38.77
N THR A 308 -3.43 -0.72 -39.45
CA THR A 308 -4.77 -0.83 -40.04
C THR A 308 -4.89 0.13 -41.21
#